data_AF-A0A531MIR8-F1
#
_entry.id   AF-A0A531MIR8-F1
#
_cell.length_a   1.000
_cell.length_b   1.000
_cell.length_c   1.000
_cell.angle_alpha   90.00
_cell.angle_beta   90.00
_cell.angle_gamma   90.00
#
_symmetry.space_group_name_H-M   'P 1'
#
loop_
_entity.id
_entity.type
_entity.pdbx_description
1 polymer ?
#
loop_
_entity_poly.entity_id
_entity_poly.type
_entity_poly.pdbx_seq_one_letter_code
_entity_poly.pdbx_strand_id
1 'polypeptide(L)' 'MKILHVLTRLLRGGSEENTLACCLAQARHGHEVRLVHGEEYD' A
#
# COMPACT_ATOMS: atom_id res chain seq x y z
N MET A 1 1.45 14.15 6.46
CA MET A 1 0.00 13.93 6.29
C MET A 1 -0.35 12.51 6.70
N LYS A 2 -1.63 12.20 6.95
CA LYS A 2 -2.10 10.81 7.12
C LYS A 2 -2.61 10.29 5.77
N ILE A 3 -2.08 9.16 5.31
CA ILE A 3 -2.35 8.59 3.98
C ILE A 3 -2.75 7.13 4.15
N LEU A 4 -3.90 6.75 3.57
CA LEU A 4 -4.39 5.37 3.57
C LEU A 4 -4.47 4.86 2.13
N HIS A 5 -3.70 3.83 1.82
CA HIS A 5 -3.83 3.06 0.58
C HIS A 5 -4.78 1.89 0.83
N VAL A 6 -5.78 1.74 -0.04
CA VAL A 6 -6.77 0.65 0.02
C VAL A 6 -6.67 -0.19 -1.24
N LEU A 7 -6.40 -1.48 -1.06
CA LEU A 7 -6.31 -2.47 -2.13
C LEU A 7 -7.40 -3.52 -1.93
N THR A 8 -7.93 -4.05 -3.02
CA THR A 8 -8.89 -5.17 -2.93
C THR A 8 -8.20 -6.49 -2.63
N ARG A 9 -6.95 -6.68 -3.07
CA ARG A 9 -6.09 -7.86 -2.82
C ARG A 9 -4.62 -7.41 -2.77
N LEU A 10 -3.75 -8.22 -2.17
CA LEU A 10 -2.30 -7.98 -2.14
C LEU A 10 -1.55 -9.19 -2.73
N LEU A 11 -1.63 -9.38 -4.05
CA LEU A 11 -1.10 -10.58 -4.72
C LEU A 11 0.40 -10.48 -5.01
N ARG A 12 1.06 -9.40 -4.57
CA ARG A 12 2.46 -9.06 -4.90
C ARG A 12 2.73 -9.08 -6.42
N GLY A 13 1.72 -8.72 -7.21
CA GLY A 13 1.83 -8.52 -8.64
C GLY A 13 2.32 -7.11 -8.98
N GLY A 14 2.44 -6.82 -10.29
CA GLY A 14 3.08 -5.59 -10.76
C GLY A 14 2.39 -4.28 -10.33
N SER A 15 1.08 -4.29 -10.08
CA SER A 15 0.39 -3.09 -9.58
C SER A 15 0.70 -2.83 -8.11
N GLU A 16 0.78 -3.90 -7.31
CA GLU A 16 1.03 -3.84 -5.88
C GLU A 16 2.46 -3.38 -5.57
N GLU A 17 3.43 -3.77 -6.40
CA GLU A 17 4.82 -3.31 -6.28
C GLU A 17 4.91 -1.78 -6.39
N ASN A 18 4.17 -1.18 -7.34
CA ASN A 18 4.11 0.27 -7.49
C ASN A 18 3.46 0.94 -6.27
N THR A 19 2.37 0.37 -5.76
CA THR A 19 1.70 0.89 -4.56
C THR A 19 2.62 0.85 -3.35
N LEU A 20 3.36 -0.25 -3.15
CA LEU A 20 4.33 -0.39 -2.06
C LEU A 20 5.50 0.61 -2.20
N ALA A 21 6.03 0.78 -3.42
CA ALA A 21 7.08 1.77 -3.69
C ALA A 21 6.62 3.19 -3.35
N CYS A 22 5.37 3.54 -3.71
CA CYS A 22 4.77 4.82 -3.37
C CYS A 22 4.59 5.00 -1.85
N CYS A 23 4.06 3.98 -1.16
CA CYS A 23 3.91 3.99 0.29
C CYS A 23 5.25 4.24 1.00
N LEU A 24 6.30 3.55 0.57
CA LEU A 24 7.64 3.69 1.11
C LEU A 24 8.22 5.09 0.88
N ALA A 25 8.06 5.65 -0.32
CA ALA A 25 8.48 7.01 -0.63
C ALA A 25 7.75 8.03 0.26
N GLN A 26 6.43 7.91 0.41
CA GLN A 26 5.63 8.79 1.27
C GLN A 26 6.03 8.68 2.75
N ALA A 27 6.30 7.46 3.24
CA ALA A 27 6.77 7.24 4.60
C ALA A 27 8.16 7.88 4.83
N ARG A 28 9.08 7.76 3.86
CA ARG A 28 10.40 8.42 3.90
C ARG A 28 10.30 9.94 3.92
N HIS A 29 9.25 10.51 3.32
CA HIS A 29 8.95 11.94 3.38
C HIS A 29 8.22 12.38 4.68
N GLY A 30 8.15 11.50 5.69
CA GLY A 30 7.59 11.83 7.01
C GLY A 30 6.06 11.80 7.07
N HIS A 31 5.40 11.10 6.15
CA HIS A 31 3.95 10.89 6.21
C HIS A 31 3.59 9.66 7.04
N GLU A 32 2.47 9.72 7.76
CA GLU A 32 1.87 8.56 8.40
C GLU A 32 1.13 7.76 7.33
N VAL A 33 1.74 6.68 6.87
CA VAL A 33 1.21 5.85 5.77
C VAL A 33 0.69 4.54 6.34
N ARG A 34 -0.54 4.18 6.00
CA ARG A 34 -1.13 2.87 6.25
C ARG A 34 -1.58 2.25 4.93
N LEU A 35 -1.42 0.93 4.82
CA LEU A 35 -1.93 0.15 3.71
C LEU A 35 -2.90 -0.89 4.28
N VAL A 36 -4.09 -0.94 3.70
CA VAL A 36 -5.12 -1.92 4.02
C VAL A 36 -5.45 -2.67 2.73
N HIS A 37 -5.55 -3.98 2.83
CA HIS A 37 -5.97 -4.82 1.72
C HIS A 37 -7.07 -5.79 2.17
N GLY A 38 -7.88 -6.27 1.22
CA GLY A 38 -8.81 -7.36 1.49
C GLY A 38 -8.07 -8.63 1.92
N GLU A 39 -8.75 -9.47 2.71
CA GLU A 39 -8.29 -10.83 2.97
C GLU A 39 -8.21 -11.62 1.67
N GLU A 40 -7.23 -12.53 1.60
CA GLU A 40 -7.19 -13.53 0.55
C GLU A 40 -8.30 -14.55 0.82
N TYR A 41 -9.17 -14.75 -0.17
CA TYR A 41 -10.17 -15.81 -0.16
C TYR A 41 -9.70 -16.87 -1.16
N ASP A 42 -9.47 -18.09 -0.67
CA ASP A 42 -9.26 -19.30 -1.49
C ASP A 42 -10.55 -19.73 -2.20
#